data_AF-A0A124HVX1-F1
#
_entry.id   AF-A0A124HVX1-F1
#
_cell.length_a   1.000
_cell.length_b   1.000
_cell.length_c   1.000
_cell.angle_alpha   90.00
_cell.angle_beta   90.00
_cell.angle_gamma   90.00
#
_symmetry.space_group_name_H-M   'P 1'
#
loop_
_entity.id
_entity.type
_entity.pdbx_description
1 polymer ?
#
loop_
_entity_poly.entity_id
_entity_poly.type
_entity_poly.pdbx_seq_one_letter_code
_entity_poly.pdbx_strand_id
1 'polypeptide(L)'
;MAKVSARGKQRRPAILIRSSPWKAGSEQTPWHDVFDMDNGHVRYFGDHKVGLAKSPGTTTGNAALLDAFTEHQAPAPEGRADAAPLLLFRAVSRNGKVKGFVEFCGLGVIERAERIVQWAGHEHTTFTNYVYDIALIDLTVENDQVDWDWITARRKPAVSDQKALAKAPRAWREWVKRGHSALPRVRRRVARARVTKVRDQRPVPGSRRDEDLRFIYEQFDRRKHDFEAVASAVAARVLRGSGHNYREGWITRRSGDGGADFVGRIDLGTGLAGTSLVVLGQAKCIRPDTSVSAEQIARVVARLRRGWIGAYVTTGAFSEPAQLEMVEDQYPIVLVNGLDLARELRDMARDDHGNDLAACLDHILYAQGVPITSRRPEEILLE
;
A
#
# COMPACT_ATOMS: atom_id res chain seq x y z
N MET A 1 -23.12 20.24 -11.78
CA MET A 1 -23.51 21.60 -11.33
C MET A 1 -23.35 22.59 -12.48
N ALA A 2 -24.24 23.60 -12.57
CA ALA A 2 -24.12 24.67 -13.56
C ALA A 2 -22.88 25.57 -13.29
N LYS A 3 -22.39 26.25 -14.34
CA LYS A 3 -21.34 27.27 -14.19
C LYS A 3 -21.93 28.51 -13.49
N VAL A 4 -21.12 29.19 -12.70
CA VAL A 4 -21.46 30.45 -12.03
C VAL A 4 -20.55 31.55 -12.56
N SER A 5 -21.10 32.74 -12.82
CA SER A 5 -20.31 33.91 -13.18
C SER A 5 -19.67 34.49 -11.94
N ALA A 6 -18.35 34.37 -11.80
CA ALA A 6 -17.59 34.97 -10.71
C ALA A 6 -16.65 36.02 -11.31
N ARG A 7 -16.91 37.30 -11.02
CA ARG A 7 -16.12 38.45 -11.52
C ARG A 7 -15.87 38.43 -13.04
N GLY A 8 -16.88 38.07 -13.83
CA GLY A 8 -16.80 38.04 -15.30
C GLY A 8 -16.21 36.77 -15.91
N LYS A 9 -15.77 35.80 -15.11
CA LYS A 9 -15.37 34.47 -15.57
C LYS A 9 -16.40 33.42 -15.20
N GLN A 10 -16.62 32.44 -16.08
CA GLN A 10 -17.47 31.30 -15.81
C GLN A 10 -16.69 30.23 -15.05
N ARG A 11 -17.12 29.91 -13.83
CA ARG A 11 -16.50 28.88 -12.98
C ARG A 11 -17.47 27.74 -12.73
N ARG A 12 -17.02 26.49 -12.82
CA ARG A 12 -17.79 25.34 -12.33
C ARG A 12 -17.44 25.06 -10.86
N PRO A 13 -18.41 25.05 -9.93
CA PRO A 13 -18.10 24.88 -8.51
C PRO A 13 -17.48 23.53 -8.17
N ALA A 14 -18.03 22.46 -8.74
CA ALA A 14 -17.55 21.10 -8.62
C ALA A 14 -18.19 20.20 -9.69
N ILE A 15 -17.57 19.05 -9.93
CA ILE A 15 -18.16 17.92 -10.66
C ILE A 15 -18.34 16.78 -9.65
N LEU A 16 -19.54 16.23 -9.56
CA LEU A 16 -19.83 15.11 -8.69
C LEU A 16 -19.96 13.87 -9.56
N ILE A 17 -19.04 12.93 -9.39
CA ILE A 17 -19.01 11.67 -10.12
C ILE A 17 -19.64 10.60 -9.23
N ARG A 18 -20.57 9.83 -9.78
CA ARG A 18 -21.14 8.66 -9.12
C ARG A 18 -20.92 7.43 -9.98
N SER A 19 -20.10 6.50 -9.49
CA SER A 19 -19.97 5.17 -10.09
C SER A 19 -20.89 4.15 -9.41
N SER A 20 -21.26 3.11 -10.15
CA SER A 20 -22.09 2.01 -9.68
C SER A 20 -21.41 0.68 -10.02
N PRO A 21 -20.79 -0.01 -9.03
CA PRO A 21 -19.99 -1.22 -9.29
C PRO A 21 -20.83 -2.46 -9.63
N TRP A 22 -22.15 -2.39 -9.48
CA TRP A 22 -23.09 -3.52 -9.60
C TRP A 22 -23.13 -4.21 -10.97
N LYS A 23 -22.47 -3.65 -11.99
CA LYS A 23 -22.34 -4.24 -13.34
C LYS A 23 -20.87 -4.46 -13.77
N ALA A 24 -19.91 -4.17 -12.88
CA ALA A 24 -18.50 -4.32 -13.20
C ALA A 24 -18.15 -5.78 -13.49
N GLY A 25 -17.41 -6.03 -14.58
CA GLY A 25 -16.88 -7.36 -14.90
C GLY A 25 -17.86 -8.39 -15.48
N SER A 26 -19.09 -8.00 -15.85
CA SER A 26 -20.00 -8.89 -16.60
C SER A 26 -19.65 -8.94 -18.09
N GLU A 27 -19.98 -10.04 -18.79
CA GLU A 27 -19.79 -10.19 -20.25
C GLU A 27 -20.37 -9.00 -21.06
N GLN A 28 -21.42 -8.35 -20.55
CA GLN A 28 -22.09 -7.25 -21.21
C GLN A 28 -21.40 -5.88 -21.05
N THR A 29 -20.48 -5.75 -20.09
CA THR A 29 -19.72 -4.50 -19.83
C THR A 29 -18.30 -4.83 -19.38
N PRO A 30 -17.39 -5.22 -20.30
CA PRO A 30 -15.97 -5.43 -19.96
C PRO A 30 -15.34 -4.12 -19.44
N TRP A 31 -15.85 -2.98 -19.89
CA TRP A 31 -15.47 -1.65 -19.44
C TRP A 31 -16.24 -1.27 -18.17
N HIS A 32 -15.52 -1.08 -17.09
CA HIS A 32 -16.07 -0.66 -15.82
C HIS A 32 -15.12 0.34 -15.16
N ASP A 33 -15.68 1.24 -14.36
CA ASP A 33 -14.85 2.17 -13.61
C ASP A 33 -13.98 1.39 -12.61
N VAL A 34 -12.70 1.74 -12.54
CA VAL A 34 -11.74 1.14 -11.60
C VAL A 34 -11.40 2.18 -10.54
N PHE A 35 -11.57 1.81 -9.26
CA PHE A 35 -11.24 2.66 -8.12
C PHE A 35 -10.09 2.03 -7.34
N ASP A 36 -8.86 2.41 -7.68
CA ASP A 36 -7.66 2.07 -6.93
C ASP A 36 -7.42 3.14 -5.85
N MET A 37 -8.16 2.99 -4.76
CA MET A 37 -8.13 3.88 -3.62
C MET A 37 -6.79 3.86 -2.88
N ASP A 38 -6.07 2.75 -2.98
CA ASP A 38 -4.81 2.54 -2.26
C ASP A 38 -3.67 3.31 -2.92
N ASN A 39 -3.66 3.34 -4.27
CA ASN A 39 -2.70 4.12 -5.05
C ASN A 39 -3.20 5.50 -5.46
N GLY A 40 -4.44 5.87 -5.06
CA GLY A 40 -5.02 7.17 -5.37
C GLY A 40 -5.26 7.38 -6.86
N HIS A 41 -5.79 6.38 -7.55
CA HIS A 41 -6.10 6.40 -8.97
C HIS A 41 -7.53 5.92 -9.23
N VAL A 42 -8.24 6.63 -10.10
CA VAL A 42 -9.55 6.21 -10.61
C VAL A 42 -9.54 6.27 -12.13
N ARG A 43 -9.91 5.16 -12.77
CA ARG A 43 -10.20 5.11 -14.19
C ARG A 43 -11.71 5.18 -14.40
N TYR A 44 -12.20 6.29 -14.93
CA TYR A 44 -13.64 6.56 -15.06
C TYR A 44 -14.07 6.65 -16.52
N PHE A 45 -15.16 5.96 -16.89
CA PHE A 45 -15.70 5.96 -18.24
C PHE A 45 -16.79 7.02 -18.41
N GLY A 46 -16.74 7.73 -19.54
CA GLY A 46 -17.67 8.78 -19.90
C GLY A 46 -19.11 8.31 -20.06
N ASP A 47 -20.02 9.28 -20.18
CA ASP A 47 -21.46 9.04 -20.27
C ASP A 47 -21.97 8.80 -21.71
N HIS A 48 -21.07 8.59 -22.69
CA HIS A 48 -21.50 8.20 -24.03
C HIS A 48 -22.00 6.75 -24.04
N LYS A 49 -23.05 6.49 -24.81
CA LYS A 49 -23.71 5.17 -24.92
C LYS A 49 -24.10 4.92 -26.38
N VAL A 50 -24.26 3.65 -26.74
CA VAL A 50 -24.81 3.25 -28.05
C VAL A 50 -26.18 3.88 -28.28
N GLY A 51 -26.45 4.28 -29.52
CA GLY A 51 -27.74 4.82 -29.94
C GLY A 51 -27.95 6.31 -29.62
N LEU A 52 -26.97 6.99 -28.98
CA LEU A 52 -27.01 8.44 -28.84
C LEU A 52 -26.66 9.10 -30.17
N ALA A 53 -27.55 9.96 -30.68
CA ALA A 53 -27.30 10.77 -31.89
C ALA A 53 -26.27 11.90 -31.67
N LYS A 54 -25.82 12.09 -30.42
CA LYS A 54 -24.82 13.12 -30.07
C LYS A 54 -23.43 12.69 -30.52
N SER A 55 -22.59 13.64 -30.90
CA SER A 55 -21.17 13.36 -31.14
C SER A 55 -20.45 13.03 -29.82
N PRO A 56 -19.43 12.15 -29.84
CA PRO A 56 -18.58 11.89 -28.68
C PRO A 56 -18.03 13.19 -28.09
N GLY A 57 -18.02 13.31 -26.76
CA GLY A 57 -17.59 14.54 -26.07
C GLY A 57 -18.70 15.58 -25.84
N THR A 58 -19.86 15.45 -26.50
CA THR A 58 -20.96 16.44 -26.39
C THR A 58 -22.11 16.03 -25.46
N THR A 59 -22.01 14.82 -24.88
CA THR A 59 -22.87 14.42 -23.77
C THR A 59 -22.58 15.28 -22.53
N THR A 60 -23.57 15.48 -21.67
CA THR A 60 -23.47 16.44 -20.56
C THR A 60 -22.31 16.12 -19.62
N GLY A 61 -22.07 14.84 -19.32
CA GLY A 61 -20.95 14.38 -18.50
C GLY A 61 -19.61 14.57 -19.18
N ASN A 62 -19.44 14.05 -20.39
CA ASN A 62 -18.19 14.19 -21.14
C ASN A 62 -17.82 15.65 -21.42
N ALA A 63 -18.77 16.50 -21.83
CA ALA A 63 -18.50 17.92 -22.04
C ALA A 63 -18.00 18.59 -20.76
N ALA A 64 -18.60 18.27 -19.60
CA ALA A 64 -18.15 18.80 -18.32
C ALA A 64 -16.76 18.27 -17.90
N LEU A 65 -16.44 17.01 -18.19
CA LEU A 65 -15.15 16.41 -17.86
C LEU A 65 -14.02 16.88 -18.79
N LEU A 66 -14.31 17.11 -20.07
CA LEU A 66 -13.36 17.71 -21.01
C LEU A 66 -13.07 19.16 -20.67
N ASP A 67 -14.10 19.96 -20.32
CA ASP A 67 -13.91 21.31 -19.76
C ASP A 67 -12.97 21.27 -18.54
N ALA A 68 -13.26 20.39 -17.57
CA ALA A 68 -12.45 20.26 -16.36
C ALA A 68 -11.05 19.73 -16.65
N PHE A 69 -10.88 18.87 -17.66
CA PHE A 69 -9.55 18.41 -18.09
C PHE A 69 -8.72 19.59 -18.61
N THR A 70 -9.30 20.46 -19.45
CA THR A 70 -8.63 21.68 -19.90
C THR A 70 -8.24 22.58 -18.73
N GLU A 71 -9.15 22.80 -17.76
CA GLU A 71 -8.88 23.58 -16.55
C GLU A 71 -7.76 22.95 -15.70
N HIS A 72 -7.75 21.62 -15.54
CA HIS A 72 -6.70 20.92 -14.80
C HIS A 72 -5.33 21.02 -15.48
N GLN A 73 -5.28 21.03 -16.81
CA GLN A 73 -4.05 21.17 -17.60
C GLN A 73 -3.56 22.62 -17.72
N ALA A 74 -4.23 23.58 -17.08
CA ALA A 74 -3.83 24.98 -17.16
C ALA A 74 -2.37 25.18 -16.70
N PRO A 75 -1.53 25.90 -17.46
CA PRO A 75 -0.09 26.02 -17.19
C PRO A 75 0.18 26.90 -15.97
N ALA A 76 -0.66 27.91 -15.73
CA ALA A 76 -0.50 28.89 -14.66
C ALA A 76 -1.41 28.57 -13.45
N PRO A 77 -0.97 28.88 -12.21
CA PRO A 77 -1.79 28.69 -11.01
C PRO A 77 -3.17 29.36 -11.08
N GLU A 78 -3.28 30.52 -11.74
CA GLU A 78 -4.52 31.28 -11.86
C GLU A 78 -5.59 30.51 -12.61
N GLY A 79 -5.22 29.76 -13.66
CA GLY A 79 -6.12 28.90 -14.43
C GLY A 79 -6.38 27.54 -13.79
N ARG A 80 -5.63 27.17 -12.74
CA ARG A 80 -5.93 25.99 -11.90
C ARG A 80 -6.77 26.35 -10.68
N ALA A 81 -6.76 27.61 -10.26
CA ALA A 81 -7.52 28.08 -9.10
C ALA A 81 -9.04 28.04 -9.35
N ASP A 82 -9.46 28.28 -10.58
CA ASP A 82 -10.86 28.16 -11.02
C ASP A 82 -11.23 26.76 -11.48
N ALA A 83 -10.27 25.84 -11.61
CA ALA A 83 -10.52 24.45 -12.02
C ALA A 83 -11.51 23.71 -11.10
N ALA A 84 -12.43 22.99 -11.71
CA ALA A 84 -13.50 22.31 -11.00
C ALA A 84 -12.99 21.03 -10.27
N PRO A 85 -13.08 20.96 -8.93
CA PRO A 85 -12.79 19.72 -8.23
C PRO A 85 -13.76 18.61 -8.60
N LEU A 86 -13.24 17.39 -8.78
CA LEU A 86 -14.05 16.19 -8.92
C LEU A 86 -14.26 15.60 -7.52
N LEU A 87 -15.51 15.51 -7.05
CA LEU A 87 -15.85 14.73 -5.87
C LEU A 87 -16.38 13.39 -6.35
N LEU A 88 -15.68 12.32 -6.00
CA LEU A 88 -15.99 10.98 -6.46
C LEU A 88 -16.80 10.24 -5.41
N PHE A 89 -17.83 9.53 -5.87
CA PHE A 89 -18.70 8.72 -5.05
C PHE A 89 -18.94 7.37 -5.71
N ARG A 90 -19.12 6.33 -4.89
CA ARG A 90 -19.60 5.03 -5.35
C ARG A 90 -20.92 4.66 -4.66
N ALA A 91 -21.83 4.03 -5.39
CA ALA A 91 -23.02 3.44 -4.80
C ALA A 91 -22.63 2.27 -3.90
N VAL A 92 -23.16 2.22 -2.68
CA VAL A 92 -22.87 1.18 -1.68
C VAL A 92 -24.16 0.59 -1.11
N SER A 93 -24.10 -0.69 -0.72
CA SER A 93 -25.17 -1.32 0.07
C SER A 93 -25.02 -0.95 1.54
N ARG A 94 -26.14 -0.65 2.21
CA ARG A 94 -26.16 -0.42 3.66
C ARG A 94 -27.42 -1.03 4.26
N ASN A 95 -27.27 -1.77 5.36
CA ASN A 95 -28.37 -2.41 6.08
C ASN A 95 -29.30 -3.24 5.18
N GLY A 96 -28.71 -4.07 4.30
CA GLY A 96 -29.45 -4.91 3.34
C GLY A 96 -30.10 -4.15 2.16
N LYS A 97 -30.02 -2.82 2.11
CA LYS A 97 -30.51 -2.01 0.98
C LYS A 97 -29.40 -1.73 -0.02
N VAL A 98 -29.59 -2.21 -1.25
CA VAL A 98 -28.61 -2.07 -2.36
C VAL A 98 -28.59 -0.67 -2.98
N LYS A 99 -29.65 0.12 -2.79
CA LYS A 99 -29.82 1.46 -3.38
C LYS A 99 -30.08 2.52 -2.32
N GLY A 100 -29.76 3.77 -2.65
CA GLY A 100 -30.04 4.96 -1.82
C GLY A 100 -28.84 5.50 -1.05
N PHE A 101 -27.72 4.78 -1.03
CA PHE A 101 -26.51 5.19 -0.32
C PHE A 101 -25.33 5.37 -1.28
N VAL A 102 -24.49 6.34 -0.93
CA VAL A 102 -23.21 6.59 -1.60
C VAL A 102 -22.12 6.72 -0.57
N GLU A 103 -20.93 6.31 -0.94
CA GLU A 103 -19.70 6.51 -0.18
C GLU A 103 -18.84 7.53 -0.93
N PHE A 104 -18.22 8.44 -0.18
CA PHE A 104 -17.27 9.39 -0.71
C PHE A 104 -15.91 8.70 -0.94
N CYS A 105 -15.40 8.78 -2.17
CA CYS A 105 -14.15 8.16 -2.61
C CYS A 105 -13.02 9.18 -2.78
N GLY A 106 -13.23 10.44 -2.39
CA GLY A 106 -12.17 11.45 -2.41
C GLY A 106 -12.33 12.52 -3.48
N LEU A 107 -11.27 13.33 -3.56
CA LEU A 107 -11.16 14.53 -4.39
C LEU A 107 -10.19 14.27 -5.54
N GLY A 108 -10.62 14.50 -6.78
CA GLY A 108 -9.88 14.11 -7.98
C GLY A 108 -9.40 15.27 -8.85
N VAL A 109 -8.23 15.09 -9.46
CA VAL A 109 -7.70 15.88 -10.58
C VAL A 109 -7.60 14.97 -11.81
N ILE A 110 -8.02 15.44 -12.99
CA ILE A 110 -7.91 14.66 -14.24
C ILE A 110 -6.48 14.77 -14.76
N GLU A 111 -5.81 13.64 -14.87
CA GLU A 111 -4.44 13.53 -15.39
C GLU A 111 -4.43 13.32 -16.89
N ARG A 112 -5.38 12.50 -17.37
CA ARG A 112 -5.46 12.08 -18.76
C ARG A 112 -6.92 11.89 -19.17
N ALA A 113 -7.22 12.24 -20.41
CA ALA A 113 -8.48 11.96 -21.08
C ALA A 113 -8.19 11.30 -22.44
N GLU A 114 -8.72 10.10 -22.67
CA GLU A 114 -8.50 9.35 -23.90
C GLU A 114 -9.83 9.06 -24.58
N ARG A 115 -9.87 9.22 -25.90
CA ARG A 115 -11.00 8.80 -26.72
C ARG A 115 -10.84 7.31 -27.03
N ILE A 116 -11.86 6.50 -26.72
CA ILE A 116 -11.83 5.04 -26.85
C ILE A 116 -13.03 4.54 -27.64
N VAL A 117 -12.91 3.35 -28.23
CA VAL A 117 -14.02 2.61 -28.83
C VAL A 117 -14.45 1.52 -27.86
N GLN A 118 -15.75 1.44 -27.59
CA GLN A 118 -16.37 0.45 -26.72
C GLN A 118 -17.36 -0.38 -27.53
N TRP A 119 -17.53 -1.65 -27.14
CA TRP A 119 -18.58 -2.54 -27.63
C TRP A 119 -19.76 -2.54 -26.67
N ALA A 120 -21.00 -2.65 -27.17
CA ALA A 120 -22.17 -2.91 -26.35
C ALA A 120 -23.07 -3.99 -26.94
N GLY A 121 -23.77 -4.67 -26.03
CA GLY A 121 -24.76 -5.70 -26.36
C GLY A 121 -24.13 -6.96 -26.92
N HIS A 122 -24.98 -7.97 -27.13
CA HIS A 122 -24.57 -9.27 -27.69
C HIS A 122 -24.20 -9.18 -29.18
N GLU A 123 -24.63 -8.12 -29.86
CA GLU A 123 -24.37 -7.85 -31.29
C GLU A 123 -23.05 -7.14 -31.55
N HIS A 124 -22.25 -6.85 -30.50
CA HIS A 124 -20.95 -6.17 -30.59
C HIS A 124 -20.98 -4.86 -31.41
N THR A 125 -22.02 -4.04 -31.18
CA THR A 125 -22.07 -2.70 -31.79
C THR A 125 -21.01 -1.80 -31.16
N THR A 126 -20.26 -1.07 -31.99
CA THR A 126 -19.23 -0.14 -31.51
C THR A 126 -19.77 1.26 -31.32
N PHE A 127 -19.25 1.95 -30.32
CA PHE A 127 -19.47 3.38 -30.12
C PHE A 127 -18.22 4.01 -29.53
N THR A 128 -18.03 5.30 -29.78
CA THR A 128 -16.91 6.03 -29.20
C THR A 128 -17.32 6.68 -27.88
N ASN A 129 -16.45 6.60 -26.88
CA ASN A 129 -16.60 7.30 -25.60
C ASN A 129 -15.25 7.88 -25.16
N TYR A 130 -15.20 8.45 -23.96
CA TYR A 130 -13.98 8.87 -23.29
C TYR A 130 -13.71 8.04 -22.04
N VAL A 131 -12.44 7.90 -21.70
CA VAL A 131 -11.98 7.41 -20.41
C VAL A 131 -11.06 8.44 -19.78
N TYR A 132 -11.20 8.63 -18.48
CA TYR A 132 -10.48 9.64 -17.71
C TYR A 132 -9.67 8.95 -16.61
N ASP A 133 -8.37 9.21 -16.56
CA ASP A 133 -7.54 8.86 -15.41
C ASP A 133 -7.52 10.04 -14.44
N ILE A 134 -7.95 9.75 -13.22
CA ILE A 134 -8.16 10.73 -12.17
C ILE A 134 -7.22 10.39 -11.01
N ALA A 135 -6.33 11.33 -10.67
CA ALA A 135 -5.55 11.27 -9.44
C ALA A 135 -6.40 11.69 -8.25
N LEU A 136 -6.54 10.81 -7.27
CA LEU A 136 -7.12 11.17 -5.97
C LEU A 136 -6.08 11.91 -5.15
N ILE A 137 -6.43 13.09 -4.67
CA ILE A 137 -5.60 13.94 -3.83
C ILE A 137 -5.62 13.40 -2.39
N ASP A 138 -4.47 13.46 -1.73
CA ASP A 138 -4.28 13.08 -0.33
C ASP A 138 -5.02 14.05 0.60
N LEU A 139 -5.93 13.51 1.40
CA LEU A 139 -6.74 14.24 2.38
C LEU A 139 -6.38 13.85 3.82
N THR A 140 -5.24 13.18 4.04
CA THR A 140 -4.83 12.70 5.37
C THR A 140 -4.76 13.84 6.39
N VAL A 141 -4.26 15.02 5.98
CA VAL A 141 -4.19 16.22 6.85
C VAL A 141 -5.58 16.71 7.27
N GLU A 142 -6.59 16.48 6.42
CA GLU A 142 -7.99 16.81 6.65
C GLU A 142 -8.80 15.61 7.19
N ASN A 143 -8.14 14.56 7.72
CA ASN A 143 -8.78 13.34 8.21
C ASN A 143 -9.71 12.67 7.17
N ASP A 144 -9.26 12.59 5.92
CA ASP A 144 -9.98 12.03 4.78
C ASP A 144 -11.33 12.73 4.47
N GLN A 145 -11.47 13.98 4.87
CA GLN A 145 -12.68 14.78 4.67
C GLN A 145 -12.43 15.98 3.75
N VAL A 146 -13.51 16.41 3.08
CA VAL A 146 -13.55 17.68 2.34
C VAL A 146 -14.57 18.57 3.02
N ASP A 147 -14.13 19.75 3.45
CA ASP A 147 -15.03 20.75 3.99
C ASP A 147 -15.93 21.34 2.88
N TRP A 148 -17.24 21.15 3.00
CA TRP A 148 -18.24 21.65 2.05
C TRP A 148 -18.29 23.17 1.98
N ASP A 149 -17.72 23.86 2.96
CA ASP A 149 -17.58 25.32 2.94
C ASP A 149 -16.73 25.80 1.76
N TRP A 150 -15.78 24.98 1.30
CA TRP A 150 -15.04 25.23 0.06
C TRP A 150 -15.94 25.19 -1.17
N ILE A 151 -16.74 24.14 -1.33
CA ILE A 151 -17.66 24.00 -2.47
C ILE A 151 -18.72 25.09 -2.43
N THR A 152 -19.23 25.42 -1.23
CA THR A 152 -20.16 26.53 -0.99
C THR A 152 -19.55 27.88 -1.39
N ALA A 153 -18.29 28.13 -1.07
CA ALA A 153 -17.58 29.33 -1.51
C ALA A 153 -17.44 29.38 -3.04
N ARG A 154 -17.09 28.26 -3.68
CA ARG A 154 -16.99 28.18 -5.15
C ARG A 154 -18.33 28.43 -5.87
N ARG A 155 -19.47 28.16 -5.23
CA ARG A 155 -20.81 28.45 -5.76
C ARG A 155 -21.19 29.93 -5.73
N LYS A 156 -20.52 30.77 -4.94
CA LYS A 156 -20.89 32.18 -4.74
C LYS A 156 -20.23 33.09 -5.80
N PRO A 157 -21.01 33.81 -6.64
CA PRO A 157 -20.49 34.77 -7.64
C PRO A 157 -19.56 35.84 -7.06
N ALA A 158 -19.86 36.31 -5.85
CA ALA A 158 -19.09 37.36 -5.17
C ALA A 158 -17.72 36.89 -4.64
N VAL A 159 -17.48 35.57 -4.57
CA VAL A 159 -16.25 34.99 -4.02
C VAL A 159 -15.26 34.71 -5.15
N SER A 160 -14.08 35.33 -5.07
CA SER A 160 -12.98 35.09 -5.99
C SER A 160 -12.39 33.69 -5.84
N ASP A 161 -11.72 33.20 -6.88
CA ASP A 161 -11.07 31.88 -6.87
C ASP A 161 -10.05 31.76 -5.75
N GLN A 162 -9.27 32.80 -5.50
CA GLN A 162 -8.29 32.82 -4.41
C GLN A 162 -8.93 32.71 -3.02
N LYS A 163 -10.07 33.39 -2.79
CA LYS A 163 -10.82 33.29 -1.52
C LYS A 163 -11.46 31.92 -1.35
N ALA A 164 -11.96 31.32 -2.43
CA ALA A 164 -12.48 29.96 -2.40
C ALA A 164 -11.35 28.94 -2.17
N LEU A 165 -10.22 29.09 -2.86
CA LEU A 165 -9.05 28.23 -2.76
C LEU A 165 -8.45 28.20 -1.34
N ALA A 166 -8.55 29.29 -0.59
CA ALA A 166 -8.12 29.33 0.81
C ALA A 166 -8.84 28.31 1.70
N LYS A 167 -10.05 27.88 1.33
CA LYS A 167 -10.83 26.83 2.02
C LYS A 167 -10.57 25.42 1.49
N ALA A 168 -9.80 25.28 0.41
CA ALA A 168 -9.53 23.97 -0.18
C ALA A 168 -8.54 23.15 0.66
N PRO A 169 -8.58 21.81 0.56
CA PRO A 169 -7.58 20.94 1.17
C PRO A 169 -6.15 21.36 0.82
N ARG A 170 -5.22 21.16 1.75
CA ARG A 170 -3.81 21.56 1.62
C ARG A 170 -3.19 20.99 0.36
N ALA A 171 -3.43 19.71 0.08
CA ALA A 171 -2.90 19.02 -1.07
C ALA A 171 -3.46 19.57 -2.40
N TRP A 172 -4.75 19.98 -2.43
CA TRP A 172 -5.34 20.68 -3.59
C TRP A 172 -4.68 22.05 -3.82
N ARG A 173 -4.49 22.84 -2.76
CA ARG A 173 -3.80 24.14 -2.85
C ARG A 173 -2.38 24.00 -3.40
N GLU A 174 -1.68 22.94 -3.00
CA GLU A 174 -0.34 22.65 -3.49
C GLU A 174 -0.33 22.23 -4.96
N TRP A 175 -1.32 21.45 -5.40
CA TRP A 175 -1.53 21.15 -6.82
C TRP A 175 -1.85 22.42 -7.63
N VAL A 176 -2.73 23.30 -7.16
CA VAL A 176 -3.00 24.57 -7.85
C VAL A 176 -1.70 25.38 -8.02
N LYS A 177 -0.84 25.41 -7.00
CA LYS A 177 0.44 26.13 -7.06
C LYS A 177 1.43 25.54 -8.07
N ARG A 178 1.57 24.21 -8.14
CA ARG A 178 2.66 23.54 -8.90
C ARG A 178 2.22 22.74 -10.14
N GLY A 179 0.92 22.58 -10.34
CA GLY A 179 0.33 21.75 -11.39
C GLY A 179 0.63 20.27 -11.23
N HIS A 180 0.64 19.54 -12.35
CA HIS A 180 0.83 18.08 -12.39
C HIS A 180 2.17 17.61 -11.81
N SER A 181 3.19 18.47 -11.78
CA SER A 181 4.48 18.16 -11.13
C SER A 181 4.36 17.85 -9.64
N ALA A 182 3.30 18.33 -8.96
CA ALA A 182 3.05 18.01 -7.56
C ALA A 182 2.32 16.68 -7.34
N LEU A 183 1.65 16.12 -8.35
CA LEU A 183 0.77 14.95 -8.21
C LEU A 183 1.45 13.75 -7.54
N PRO A 184 2.71 13.36 -7.86
CA PRO A 184 3.37 12.26 -7.17
C PRO A 184 3.46 12.42 -5.65
N ARG A 185 3.48 13.66 -5.16
CA ARG A 185 3.56 13.99 -3.74
C ARG A 185 2.20 14.22 -3.09
N VAL A 186 1.25 14.83 -3.81
CA VAL A 186 -0.07 15.19 -3.28
C VAL A 186 -1.15 14.16 -3.57
N ARG A 187 -0.82 13.06 -4.25
CA ARG A 187 -1.72 11.93 -4.49
C ARG A 187 -1.87 11.09 -3.22
N ARG A 188 -3.10 10.63 -2.97
CA ARG A 188 -3.42 9.65 -1.93
C ARG A 188 -2.57 8.39 -2.12
N ARG A 189 -1.93 7.93 -1.04
CA ARG A 189 -1.26 6.63 -0.97
C ARG A 189 -1.51 5.98 0.37
N VAL A 190 -2.44 5.03 0.42
CA VAL A 190 -2.82 4.32 1.66
C VAL A 190 -1.66 3.48 2.18
N ALA A 191 -0.84 2.93 1.27
CA ALA A 191 0.34 2.13 1.62
C ALA A 191 1.31 2.86 2.56
N ARG A 192 1.45 4.19 2.43
CA ARG A 192 2.32 4.99 3.30
C ARG A 192 1.93 4.94 4.78
N ALA A 193 0.64 4.76 5.09
CA ALA A 193 0.18 4.65 6.47
C ALA A 193 0.62 3.33 7.13
N ARG A 194 1.02 2.32 6.33
CA ARG A 194 1.52 1.02 6.80
C ARG A 194 3.05 0.96 6.90
N VAL A 195 3.76 2.05 6.56
CA VAL A 195 5.21 2.15 6.62
C VAL A 195 5.64 2.64 8.01
N THR A 196 6.54 1.91 8.65
CA THR A 196 7.16 2.29 9.93
C THR A 196 8.46 3.06 9.65
N LYS A 197 8.63 4.24 10.26
CA LYS A 197 9.85 5.04 10.06
C LYS A 197 11.08 4.30 10.59
N VAL A 198 12.23 4.50 9.94
CA VAL A 198 13.49 3.83 10.35
C VAL A 198 13.84 4.10 11.81
N ARG A 199 13.58 5.31 12.30
CA ARG A 199 13.83 5.68 13.70
C ARG A 199 12.96 4.90 14.70
N ASP A 200 11.76 4.49 14.28
CA ASP A 200 10.78 3.80 15.13
C ASP A 200 11.02 2.26 15.10
N GLN A 201 11.88 1.79 14.18
CA GLN A 201 12.36 0.40 14.10
C GLN A 201 13.66 0.16 14.89
N ARG A 202 14.16 1.18 15.58
CA ARG A 202 15.42 1.13 16.34
C ARG A 202 15.13 1.37 17.81
N PRO A 203 15.89 0.72 18.71
CA PRO A 203 15.82 1.06 20.12
C PRO A 203 16.30 2.49 20.35
N VAL A 204 15.78 3.12 21.40
CA VAL A 204 16.25 4.45 21.83
C VAL A 204 17.72 4.33 22.26
N PRO A 205 18.64 5.17 21.76
CA PRO A 205 20.05 5.12 22.15
C PRO A 205 20.24 5.15 23.67
N GLY A 206 21.08 4.24 24.19
CA GLY A 206 21.34 4.10 25.62
C GLY A 206 20.23 3.40 26.42
N SER A 207 19.13 2.99 25.78
CA SER A 207 18.15 2.13 26.44
C SER A 207 18.67 0.70 26.58
N ARG A 208 18.07 -0.08 27.49
CA ARG A 208 18.42 -1.50 27.65
C ARG A 208 18.30 -2.29 26.33
N ARG A 209 17.30 -2.00 25.51
CA ARG A 209 17.12 -2.65 24.20
C ARG A 209 18.21 -2.27 23.21
N ASP A 210 18.78 -1.07 23.33
CA ASP A 210 19.91 -0.63 22.52
C ASP A 210 21.22 -1.32 22.95
N GLU A 211 21.43 -1.52 24.25
CA GLU A 211 22.53 -2.34 24.77
C GLU A 211 22.40 -3.80 24.29
N ASP A 212 21.20 -4.37 24.40
CA ASP A 212 20.91 -5.75 23.97
C ASP A 212 21.18 -5.93 22.47
N LEU A 213 20.69 -5.01 21.64
CA LEU A 213 20.90 -5.06 20.19
C LEU A 213 22.37 -4.93 19.82
N ARG A 214 23.12 -4.04 20.50
CA ARG A 214 24.57 -3.90 20.32
C ARG A 214 25.32 -5.17 20.69
N PHE A 215 24.98 -5.76 21.84
CA PHE A 215 25.54 -7.03 22.28
C PHE A 215 25.28 -8.14 21.24
N ILE A 216 24.03 -8.29 20.77
CA ILE A 216 23.68 -9.27 19.74
C ILE A 216 24.51 -9.04 18.47
N TYR A 217 24.58 -7.79 17.96
CA TYR A 217 25.35 -7.47 16.77
C TYR A 217 26.84 -7.84 16.93
N GLU A 218 27.46 -7.45 18.03
CA GLU A 218 28.89 -7.71 18.31
C GLU A 218 29.20 -9.20 18.39
N GLN A 219 28.28 -10.00 18.96
CA GLN A 219 28.43 -11.46 19.04
C GLN A 219 28.45 -12.12 17.66
N PHE A 220 27.72 -11.59 16.69
CA PHE A 220 27.46 -12.23 15.40
C PHE A 220 28.07 -11.54 14.17
N ASP A 221 28.65 -10.34 14.29
CA ASP A 221 29.24 -9.62 13.15
C ASP A 221 30.29 -10.46 12.40
N ARG A 222 31.08 -11.25 13.13
CA ARG A 222 32.07 -12.20 12.59
C ARG A 222 31.58 -13.64 12.50
N ARG A 223 30.36 -13.92 12.98
CA ARG A 223 29.72 -15.25 13.04
C ARG A 223 28.32 -15.21 12.42
N LYS A 224 28.23 -14.67 11.21
CA LYS A 224 26.94 -14.40 10.54
C LYS A 224 26.09 -15.65 10.31
N HIS A 225 26.72 -16.82 10.20
CA HIS A 225 26.01 -18.09 10.07
C HIS A 225 25.37 -18.54 11.38
N ASP A 226 26.02 -18.31 12.52
CA ASP A 226 25.44 -18.61 13.83
C ASP A 226 24.21 -17.73 14.09
N PHE A 227 24.18 -16.53 13.52
CA PHE A 227 22.99 -15.66 13.55
C PHE A 227 21.78 -16.26 12.82
N GLU A 228 21.97 -17.14 11.84
CA GLU A 228 20.87 -17.78 11.11
C GLU A 228 19.99 -18.63 12.06
N ALA A 229 20.62 -19.32 13.02
CA ALA A 229 19.92 -20.06 14.07
C ALA A 229 19.11 -19.14 15.00
N VAL A 230 19.70 -18.03 15.42
CA VAL A 230 19.02 -17.00 16.24
C VAL A 230 17.84 -16.40 15.49
N ALA A 231 18.03 -16.07 14.22
CA ALA A 231 16.97 -15.55 13.37
C ALA A 231 15.82 -16.55 13.19
N SER A 232 16.14 -17.84 13.02
CA SER A 232 15.15 -18.90 12.91
C SER A 232 14.31 -19.02 14.20
N ALA A 233 14.95 -19.04 15.37
CA ALA A 233 14.27 -19.12 16.66
C ALA A 233 13.37 -17.89 16.92
N VAL A 234 13.85 -16.69 16.57
CA VAL A 234 13.08 -15.45 16.72
C VAL A 234 11.89 -15.44 15.75
N ALA A 235 12.08 -15.84 14.50
CA ALA A 235 10.98 -15.96 13.54
C ALA A 235 9.93 -16.97 14.02
N ALA A 236 10.35 -18.10 14.58
CA ALA A 236 9.45 -19.08 15.17
C ALA A 236 8.61 -18.48 16.29
N ARG A 237 9.24 -17.76 17.23
CA ARG A 237 8.53 -17.10 18.34
C ARG A 237 7.53 -16.05 17.86
N VAL A 238 7.92 -15.18 16.92
CA VAL A 238 7.03 -14.16 16.34
C VAL A 238 5.80 -14.81 15.67
N LEU A 239 6.02 -15.87 14.91
CA LEU A 239 4.95 -16.56 14.19
C LEU A 239 4.03 -17.37 15.13
N ARG A 240 4.57 -17.98 16.20
CA ARG A 240 3.77 -18.64 17.24
C ARG A 240 2.96 -17.65 18.08
N GLY A 241 3.54 -16.52 18.45
CA GLY A 241 2.88 -15.49 19.26
C GLY A 241 1.60 -14.92 18.62
N SER A 242 1.45 -15.09 17.32
CA SER A 242 0.24 -14.71 16.57
C SER A 242 -0.88 -15.76 16.64
N GLY A 243 -0.73 -16.82 17.46
CA GLY A 243 -1.70 -17.90 17.63
C GLY A 243 -1.65 -18.97 16.54
N HIS A 244 -0.63 -18.94 15.69
CA HIS A 244 -0.43 -19.93 14.65
C HIS A 244 0.44 -21.09 15.12
N ASN A 245 0.17 -22.28 14.58
CA ASN A 245 1.01 -23.44 14.83
C ASN A 245 2.23 -23.40 13.89
N TYR A 246 3.37 -22.93 14.42
CA TYR A 246 4.62 -22.89 13.67
C TYR A 246 5.54 -24.05 14.05
N ARG A 247 5.99 -24.78 13.04
CA ARG A 247 7.00 -25.83 13.14
C ARG A 247 8.34 -25.32 12.59
N GLU A 248 9.36 -25.42 13.43
CA GLU A 248 10.74 -25.15 13.04
C GLU A 248 11.24 -26.29 12.14
N GLY A 249 11.99 -25.94 11.10
CA GLY A 249 12.61 -26.91 10.21
C GLY A 249 14.11 -27.00 10.43
N TRP A 250 14.88 -26.37 9.54
CA TRP A 250 16.33 -26.45 9.53
C TRP A 250 16.99 -25.16 9.06
N ILE A 251 18.27 -25.01 9.40
CA ILE A 251 19.19 -24.07 8.76
C ILE A 251 19.73 -24.69 7.48
N THR A 252 19.81 -23.92 6.41
CA THR A 252 20.29 -24.43 5.13
C THR A 252 21.82 -24.48 5.11
N ARG A 253 22.39 -25.48 4.43
CA ARG A 253 23.84 -25.50 4.21
C ARG A 253 24.25 -24.38 3.25
N ARG A 254 25.46 -23.86 3.49
CA ARG A 254 26.14 -22.91 2.61
C ARG A 254 26.11 -23.38 1.16
N SER A 255 25.46 -22.61 0.29
CA SER A 255 25.59 -22.72 -1.17
C SER A 255 26.03 -21.38 -1.73
N GLY A 256 26.90 -21.39 -2.75
CA GLY A 256 27.46 -20.17 -3.35
C GLY A 256 26.42 -19.24 -3.97
N ASP A 257 25.19 -19.72 -4.19
CA ASP A 257 24.07 -18.98 -4.79
C ASP A 257 23.25 -18.16 -3.78
N GLY A 258 23.69 -18.11 -2.52
CA GLY A 258 23.08 -17.27 -1.49
C GLY A 258 21.61 -17.61 -1.27
N GLY A 259 21.33 -18.88 -0.97
CA GLY A 259 20.00 -19.47 -0.71
C GLY A 259 19.23 -18.81 0.46
N ALA A 260 18.04 -19.32 0.78
CA ALA A 260 17.36 -18.95 2.03
C ALA A 260 18.18 -19.50 3.21
N ASP A 261 18.26 -18.78 4.32
CA ASP A 261 19.13 -19.16 5.44
C ASP A 261 18.48 -20.21 6.34
N PHE A 262 17.15 -20.17 6.48
CA PHE A 262 16.41 -21.17 7.24
C PHE A 262 15.06 -21.49 6.61
N VAL A 263 14.51 -22.65 6.98
CA VAL A 263 13.20 -23.13 6.54
C VAL A 263 12.36 -23.48 7.76
N GLY A 264 11.09 -23.07 7.73
CA GLY A 264 10.08 -23.47 8.70
C GLY A 264 8.72 -23.66 8.05
N ARG A 265 7.70 -23.92 8.86
CA ARG A 265 6.35 -24.19 8.38
C ARG A 265 5.31 -23.61 9.31
N ILE A 266 4.23 -23.08 8.74
CA ILE A 266 3.06 -22.64 9.47
C ILE A 266 1.86 -23.47 9.07
N ASP A 267 1.17 -24.04 10.05
CA ASP A 267 -0.07 -24.79 9.86
C ASP A 267 -1.26 -23.86 10.12
N LEU A 268 -2.13 -23.73 9.12
CA LEU A 268 -3.33 -22.93 9.15
C LEU A 268 -4.55 -23.85 9.19
N GLY A 269 -5.48 -23.60 10.11
CA GLY A 269 -6.65 -24.45 10.29
C GLY A 269 -6.32 -25.78 10.96
N THR A 270 -7.29 -26.71 10.96
CA THR A 270 -7.18 -28.00 11.65
C THR A 270 -7.87 -29.11 10.88
N GLY A 271 -7.36 -30.34 10.95
CA GLY A 271 -7.96 -31.52 10.32
C GLY A 271 -8.05 -31.39 8.80
N LEU A 272 -9.18 -31.80 8.22
CA LEU A 272 -9.43 -31.70 6.76
C LEU A 272 -9.55 -30.26 6.25
N ALA A 273 -9.79 -29.29 7.14
CA ALA A 273 -9.81 -27.87 6.82
C ALA A 273 -8.45 -27.17 7.09
N GLY A 274 -7.39 -27.96 7.27
CA GLY A 274 -6.03 -27.49 7.50
C GLY A 274 -5.21 -27.40 6.21
N THR A 275 -4.23 -26.50 6.19
CA THR A 275 -3.18 -26.45 5.17
C THR A 275 -1.86 -26.00 5.81
N SER A 276 -0.75 -26.32 5.15
CA SER A 276 0.59 -25.98 5.62
C SER A 276 1.28 -25.09 4.60
N LEU A 277 1.84 -23.97 5.05
CA LEU A 277 2.61 -23.06 4.23
C LEU A 277 4.09 -23.15 4.59
N VAL A 278 4.95 -23.17 3.57
CA VAL A 278 6.40 -23.13 3.77
C VAL A 278 6.81 -21.71 4.13
N VAL A 279 7.71 -21.58 5.12
CA VAL A 279 8.33 -20.31 5.51
C VAL A 279 9.79 -20.32 5.09
N LEU A 280 10.16 -19.44 4.16
CA LEU A 280 11.55 -19.18 3.79
C LEU A 280 12.12 -18.02 4.60
N GLY A 281 13.17 -18.30 5.36
CA GLY A 281 13.86 -17.34 6.20
C GLY A 281 15.10 -16.73 5.56
N GLN A 282 15.32 -15.44 5.79
CA GLN A 282 16.58 -14.76 5.55
C GLN A 282 17.00 -14.05 6.83
N ALA A 283 18.26 -14.23 7.21
CA ALA A 283 18.91 -13.62 8.35
C ALA A 283 20.00 -12.66 7.87
N LYS A 284 20.06 -11.47 8.43
CA LYS A 284 21.14 -10.52 8.11
C LYS A 284 21.63 -9.77 9.33
N CYS A 285 22.80 -10.18 9.83
CA CYS A 285 23.53 -9.42 10.85
C CYS A 285 24.28 -8.26 10.18
N ILE A 286 23.71 -7.05 10.28
CA ILE A 286 24.27 -5.79 9.79
C ILE A 286 24.41 -4.79 10.95
N ARG A 287 25.16 -3.71 10.75
CA ARG A 287 25.25 -2.68 11.79
C ARG A 287 23.85 -2.12 12.11
N PRO A 288 23.49 -1.94 13.40
CA PRO A 288 22.14 -1.46 13.78
C PRO A 288 21.73 -0.12 13.15
N ASP A 289 22.70 0.72 12.80
CA ASP A 289 22.51 2.03 12.15
C ASP A 289 22.28 1.94 10.63
N THR A 290 22.37 0.75 10.04
CA THR A 290 22.11 0.50 8.62
C THR A 290 20.69 0.00 8.36
N SER A 291 20.31 -0.07 7.08
CA SER A 291 19.00 -0.54 6.65
C SER A 291 19.09 -1.52 5.49
N VAL A 292 18.16 -2.47 5.47
CA VAL A 292 17.91 -3.39 4.36
C VAL A 292 17.15 -2.66 3.24
N SER A 293 17.59 -2.85 1.99
CA SER A 293 17.00 -2.23 0.80
C SER A 293 15.86 -3.07 0.20
N ALA A 294 15.06 -2.46 -0.69
CA ALA A 294 13.96 -3.15 -1.37
C ALA A 294 14.45 -4.34 -2.20
N GLU A 295 15.53 -4.15 -2.96
CA GLU A 295 16.20 -5.21 -3.74
C GLU A 295 16.55 -6.44 -2.90
N GLN A 296 17.01 -6.24 -1.66
CA GLN A 296 17.38 -7.33 -0.75
C GLN A 296 16.14 -8.12 -0.29
N ILE A 297 15.01 -7.44 -0.06
CA ILE A 297 13.73 -8.10 0.28
C ILE A 297 13.18 -8.82 -0.96
N ALA A 298 13.17 -8.15 -2.11
CA ALA A 298 12.69 -8.70 -3.38
C ALA A 298 13.44 -9.99 -3.76
N ARG A 299 14.74 -10.10 -3.44
CA ARG A 299 15.52 -11.32 -3.68
C ARG A 299 15.02 -12.55 -2.89
N VAL A 300 14.45 -12.33 -1.69
CA VAL A 300 13.79 -13.38 -0.91
C VAL A 300 12.42 -13.69 -1.51
N VAL A 301 11.64 -12.65 -1.81
CA VAL A 301 10.29 -12.79 -2.38
C VAL A 301 10.29 -13.51 -3.73
N ALA A 302 11.28 -13.24 -4.58
CA ALA A 302 11.44 -13.90 -5.88
C ALA A 302 11.61 -15.43 -5.79
N ARG A 303 11.88 -15.97 -4.60
CA ARG A 303 12.03 -17.42 -4.36
C ARG A 303 10.76 -18.06 -3.82
N LEU A 304 9.78 -17.26 -3.42
CA LEU A 304 8.53 -17.76 -2.89
C LEU A 304 7.70 -18.39 -4.00
N ARG A 305 7.17 -19.58 -3.73
CA ARG A 305 6.19 -20.26 -4.58
C ARG A 305 4.78 -20.02 -4.05
N ARG A 306 3.76 -20.44 -4.78
CA ARG A 306 2.37 -20.41 -4.29
C ARG A 306 2.28 -21.20 -2.97
N GLY A 307 1.66 -20.59 -1.96
CA GLY A 307 1.55 -21.17 -0.62
C GLY A 307 2.83 -21.07 0.22
N TRP A 308 3.77 -20.21 -0.16
CA TRP A 308 4.98 -19.93 0.62
C TRP A 308 4.93 -18.49 1.13
N ILE A 309 5.51 -18.26 2.30
CA ILE A 309 5.72 -16.93 2.87
C ILE A 309 7.21 -16.74 3.22
N GLY A 310 7.65 -15.49 3.28
CA GLY A 310 9.00 -15.14 3.71
C GLY A 310 9.06 -14.70 5.18
N ALA A 311 10.24 -14.78 5.77
CA ALA A 311 10.60 -14.08 6.99
C ALA A 311 11.98 -13.44 6.82
N TYR A 312 12.12 -12.15 7.10
CA TYR A 312 13.39 -11.43 7.05
C TYR A 312 13.74 -10.92 8.44
N VAL A 313 14.85 -11.40 9.00
CA VAL A 313 15.32 -11.01 10.34
C VAL A 313 16.65 -10.28 10.21
N THR A 314 16.75 -9.12 10.83
CA THR A 314 17.96 -8.28 10.77
C THR A 314 18.22 -7.57 12.08
N THR A 315 19.49 -7.32 12.37
CA THR A 315 19.92 -6.44 13.48
C THR A 315 19.78 -4.95 13.12
N GLY A 316 19.56 -4.62 11.85
CA GLY A 316 19.32 -3.25 11.38
C GLY A 316 17.84 -2.89 11.25
N ALA A 317 17.53 -1.93 10.38
CA ALA A 317 16.16 -1.54 10.04
C ALA A 317 15.79 -1.90 8.59
N PHE A 318 14.52 -1.74 8.22
CA PHE A 318 14.07 -1.77 6.82
C PHE A 318 13.84 -0.35 6.31
N SER A 319 14.35 -0.03 5.12
CA SER A 319 14.15 1.31 4.56
C SER A 319 12.67 1.58 4.27
N GLU A 320 12.25 2.85 4.37
CA GLU A 320 10.87 3.24 4.06
C GLU A 320 10.47 2.92 2.61
N PRO A 321 11.34 3.10 1.58
CA PRO A 321 11.05 2.62 0.23
C PRO A 321 10.83 1.10 0.14
N ALA A 322 11.61 0.30 0.88
CA ALA A 322 11.45 -1.16 0.88
C ALA A 322 10.12 -1.61 1.48
N GLN A 323 9.68 -0.97 2.56
CA GLN A 323 8.37 -1.22 3.15
C GLN A 323 7.22 -0.75 2.25
N LEU A 324 7.41 0.38 1.54
CA LEU A 324 6.41 0.88 0.61
C LEU A 324 6.20 -0.11 -0.54
N GLU A 325 7.29 -0.58 -1.15
CA GLU A 325 7.27 -1.61 -2.20
C GLU A 325 6.59 -2.90 -1.71
N MET A 326 6.95 -3.36 -0.50
CA MET A 326 6.32 -4.54 0.12
C MET A 326 4.79 -4.40 0.25
N VAL A 327 4.30 -3.21 0.61
CA VAL A 327 2.85 -2.97 0.78
C VAL A 327 2.15 -2.77 -0.57
N GLU A 328 2.78 -2.05 -1.51
CA GLU A 328 2.23 -1.79 -2.85
C GLU A 328 2.18 -3.09 -3.68
N ASP A 329 3.22 -3.92 -3.63
CA ASP A 329 3.31 -5.19 -4.37
C ASP A 329 2.78 -6.40 -3.59
N GLN A 330 2.26 -6.17 -2.38
CA GLN A 330 1.66 -7.20 -1.50
C GLN A 330 2.58 -8.40 -1.23
N TYR A 331 3.86 -8.16 -0.96
CA TYR A 331 4.82 -9.22 -0.70
C TYR A 331 4.44 -10.03 0.55
N PRO A 332 4.32 -11.37 0.44
CA PRO A 332 3.96 -12.23 1.57
C PRO A 332 5.19 -12.52 2.44
N ILE A 333 5.74 -11.48 3.08
CA ILE A 333 6.97 -11.57 3.89
C ILE A 333 6.79 -10.86 5.25
N VAL A 334 7.22 -11.53 6.31
CA VAL A 334 7.30 -10.96 7.67
C VAL A 334 8.65 -10.26 7.84
N LEU A 335 8.64 -9.05 8.37
CA LEU A 335 9.85 -8.26 8.63
C LEU A 335 10.11 -8.14 10.14
N VAL A 336 11.28 -8.60 10.60
CA VAL A 336 11.74 -8.49 11.98
C VAL A 336 12.97 -7.60 12.02
N ASN A 337 12.79 -6.36 12.49
CA ASN A 337 13.87 -5.36 12.60
C ASN A 337 14.66 -5.54 13.91
N GLY A 338 15.74 -4.78 14.07
CA GLY A 338 16.62 -4.86 15.23
C GLY A 338 15.93 -4.58 16.57
N LEU A 339 14.93 -3.69 16.62
CA LEU A 339 14.15 -3.44 17.83
C LEU A 339 13.29 -4.64 18.21
N ASP A 340 12.57 -5.22 17.25
CA ASP A 340 11.75 -6.41 17.48
C ASP A 340 12.64 -7.61 17.84
N LEU A 341 13.75 -7.82 17.12
CA LEU A 341 14.74 -8.86 17.42
C LEU A 341 15.23 -8.78 18.88
N ALA A 342 15.67 -7.60 19.31
CA ALA A 342 16.16 -7.41 20.67
C ALA A 342 15.05 -7.62 21.72
N ARG A 343 13.81 -7.19 21.41
CA ARG A 343 12.65 -7.43 22.28
C ARG A 343 12.37 -8.93 22.43
N GLU A 344 12.24 -9.66 21.33
CA GLU A 344 11.89 -11.07 21.36
C GLU A 344 12.95 -11.90 22.08
N LEU A 345 14.25 -11.64 21.82
CA LEU A 345 15.33 -12.35 22.51
C LEU A 345 15.38 -12.02 24.01
N ARG A 346 15.10 -10.77 24.39
CA ARG A 346 15.00 -10.39 25.81
C ARG A 346 13.83 -11.07 26.49
N ASP A 347 12.70 -11.20 25.80
CA ASP A 347 11.54 -11.91 26.32
C ASP A 347 11.84 -13.42 26.46
N MET A 348 12.49 -14.05 25.48
CA MET A 348 12.98 -15.44 25.59
C MET A 348 13.92 -15.63 26.78
N ALA A 349 14.88 -14.71 26.95
CA ALA A 349 15.81 -14.76 28.08
C ALA A 349 15.10 -14.64 29.42
N ARG A 350 14.06 -13.81 29.52
CA ARG A 350 13.27 -13.65 30.73
C ARG A 350 12.44 -14.90 31.04
N ASP A 351 11.84 -15.50 30.02
CA ASP A 351 10.92 -16.62 30.20
C ASP A 351 11.67 -17.86 30.70
N ASP A 352 12.83 -18.20 30.11
CA ASP A 352 13.47 -19.51 30.34
C ASP A 352 14.95 -19.45 30.77
N HIS A 353 15.56 -18.26 30.84
CA HIS A 353 17.01 -18.11 31.09
C HIS A 353 17.35 -17.09 32.18
N GLY A 354 16.45 -16.86 33.14
CA GLY A 354 16.72 -15.99 34.28
C GLY A 354 17.05 -14.53 33.89
N ASN A 355 16.54 -14.08 32.73
CA ASN A 355 16.85 -12.79 32.12
C ASN A 355 18.33 -12.63 31.67
N ASP A 356 19.07 -13.71 31.53
CA ASP A 356 20.42 -13.74 30.95
C ASP A 356 20.34 -13.92 29.43
N LEU A 357 20.68 -12.86 28.70
CA LEU A 357 20.66 -12.87 27.23
C LEU A 357 21.79 -13.71 26.63
N ALA A 358 22.96 -13.77 27.28
CA ALA A 358 24.07 -14.58 26.79
C ALA A 358 23.73 -16.07 26.90
N ALA A 359 23.20 -16.49 28.07
CA ALA A 359 22.74 -17.85 28.28
C ALA A 359 21.61 -18.24 27.31
N CYS A 360 20.69 -17.33 27.00
CA CYS A 360 19.65 -17.55 26.00
C CYS A 360 20.24 -17.78 24.60
N LEU A 361 21.21 -16.97 24.17
CA LEU A 361 21.85 -17.13 22.86
C LEU A 361 22.63 -18.44 22.79
N ASP A 362 23.40 -18.78 23.83
CA ASP A 362 24.14 -20.04 23.90
C ASP A 362 23.19 -21.26 23.88
N HIS A 363 22.04 -21.16 24.55
CA HIS A 363 21.03 -22.22 24.50
C HIS A 363 20.49 -22.44 23.08
N ILE A 364 20.16 -21.36 22.35
CA ILE A 364 19.68 -21.46 20.95
C ILE A 364 20.76 -22.12 20.07
N LEU A 365 22.02 -21.72 20.23
CA LEU A 365 23.11 -22.17 19.38
C LEU A 365 23.52 -23.63 19.66
N TYR A 366 23.62 -24.01 20.93
CA TYR A 366 24.30 -25.25 21.32
C TYR A 366 23.37 -26.29 21.96
N ALA A 367 22.31 -25.86 22.64
CA ALA A 367 21.42 -26.77 23.37
C ALA A 367 20.15 -27.13 22.58
N GLN A 368 19.55 -26.17 21.86
CA GLN A 368 18.44 -26.46 20.94
C GLN A 368 18.94 -27.15 19.67
N GLY A 369 20.06 -26.65 19.11
CA GLY A 369 20.73 -27.25 17.96
C GLY A 369 19.81 -27.41 16.74
N VAL A 370 19.47 -26.31 16.07
CA VAL A 370 18.68 -26.37 14.83
C VAL A 370 19.46 -27.18 13.77
N PRO A 371 18.86 -28.23 13.18
CA PRO A 371 19.59 -29.09 12.27
C PRO A 371 20.06 -28.31 11.04
N ILE A 372 21.29 -28.57 10.59
CA ILE A 372 21.83 -27.98 9.36
C ILE A 372 21.72 -29.01 8.24
N THR A 373 20.85 -28.76 7.26
CA THR A 373 20.55 -29.73 6.20
C THR A 373 20.65 -29.14 4.80
N SER A 374 20.78 -30.03 3.81
CA SER A 374 20.74 -29.68 2.38
C SER A 374 19.48 -30.26 1.73
N ARG A 375 18.33 -29.94 2.30
CA ARG A 375 17.01 -30.37 1.82
C ARG A 375 16.32 -29.25 1.06
N ARG A 376 15.41 -29.61 0.15
CA ARG A 376 14.57 -28.61 -0.52
C ARG A 376 13.52 -28.07 0.45
N PRO A 377 13.19 -26.77 0.42
CA PRO A 377 12.26 -26.20 1.40
C PRO A 377 10.87 -26.85 1.42
N GLU A 378 10.36 -27.32 0.27
CA GLU A 378 9.09 -28.06 0.18
C GLU A 378 9.05 -29.36 1.00
N GLU A 379 10.21 -29.93 1.34
CA GLU A 379 10.26 -31.20 2.09
C GLU A 379 9.78 -31.05 3.53
N ILE A 380 9.67 -29.83 4.07
CA ILE A 380 9.11 -29.58 5.41
C ILE A 380 7.60 -29.86 5.49
N LEU A 381 6.94 -29.98 4.33
CA LEU A 381 5.53 -30.34 4.24
C LEU A 381 5.30 -31.85 4.43
N LEU A 382 6.37 -32.65 4.42
CA LEU A 382 6.30 -34.11 4.60
C LEU A 382 6.37 -34.54 6.08
N GLU A 383 6.71 -33.60 6.97
CA GLU A 383 6.78 -33.76 8.43
C GLU A 383 5.46 -33.39 9.10
#